data_AF-A0A0G1WZE2-F1
#
_entry.id   AF-A0A0G1WZE2-F1
#
_cell.length_a   1.000
_cell.length_b   1.000
_cell.length_c   1.000
_cell.angle_alpha   90.00
_cell.angle_beta   90.00
_cell.angle_gamma   90.00
#
_symmetry.space_group_name_H-M   'P 1'
#
loop_
_entity.id
_entity.type
_entity.pdbx_description
1 polymer ?
#
loop_
_entity_poly.entity_id
_entity_poly.type
_entity_poly.pdbx_seq_one_letter_code
_entity_poly.pdbx_strand_id
1 'polypeptide(L)'
;MLSDISLNRGNAIVEIGAYSLMPNHVHLVLKEIQEHGISLFMQKVFTGYTMYFNEKNERTGSLFAGTFKSKHIASDDYLKQLIPYVHLNCVEIFDPKWKTGQGSGAAIHERLEKYPYSSLPDFLGTKRPERKLLGDSIFELFDRLPNTREMLEDSKEYYISLSTEV
;
A
#
# COMPACT_ATOMS: atom_id res chain seq x y z
N MET A 1 -18.55 -9.78 -1.80
CA MET A 1 -17.41 -10.61 -1.35
C MET A 1 -16.75 -10.08 -0.06
N LEU A 2 -16.79 -8.78 0.25
CA LEU A 2 -16.41 -8.20 1.56
C LEU A 2 -17.61 -7.98 2.51
N SER A 3 -18.79 -8.48 2.17
CA SER A 3 -20.04 -8.24 2.92
C SER A 3 -20.14 -9.02 4.23
N ASP A 4 -19.26 -9.99 4.46
CA ASP A 4 -19.29 -10.83 5.66
C ASP A 4 -18.01 -10.63 6.49
N ILE A 5 -17.96 -9.50 7.21
CA ILE A 5 -16.87 -9.14 8.14
C ILE A 5 -17.10 -9.76 9.54
N SER A 6 -18.05 -10.69 9.67
CA SER A 6 -18.36 -11.37 10.93
C SER A 6 -17.33 -12.42 11.37
N LEU A 7 -16.31 -12.69 10.53
CA LEU A 7 -15.23 -13.61 10.85
C LEU A 7 -14.45 -13.13 12.08
N ASN A 8 -14.42 -13.96 13.12
CA ASN A 8 -13.54 -13.79 14.26
C ASN A 8 -12.08 -13.83 13.78
N ARG A 9 -11.42 -12.68 13.79
CA ARG A 9 -10.04 -12.50 13.28
C ARG A 9 -8.97 -12.94 14.27
N GLY A 10 -9.36 -13.33 15.49
CA GLY A 10 -8.45 -13.57 16.60
C GLY A 10 -7.64 -12.32 16.97
N ASN A 11 -6.53 -12.52 17.67
CA ASN A 11 -5.62 -11.43 18.03
C ASN A 11 -4.83 -10.96 16.80
N ALA A 12 -4.70 -9.64 16.64
CA ALA A 12 -3.88 -9.06 15.60
C ALA A 12 -2.39 -9.42 15.81
N ILE A 13 -1.72 -9.82 14.72
CA ILE A 13 -0.27 -10.07 14.68
C ILE A 13 0.50 -8.87 14.08
N VAL A 14 -0.20 -8.07 13.27
CA VAL A 14 0.26 -6.82 12.69
C VAL A 14 -0.91 -5.84 12.64
N GLU A 15 -0.58 -4.57 12.53
CA GLU A 15 -1.49 -3.51 12.14
C GLU A 15 -1.09 -2.97 10.76
N ILE A 16 -2.06 -2.78 9.87
CA ILE A 16 -1.81 -2.22 8.53
C ILE A 16 -1.98 -0.70 8.61
N GLY A 17 -0.91 0.04 8.35
CA GLY A 17 -0.95 1.51 8.27
C GLY A 17 -1.39 2.00 6.89
N ALA A 18 -0.86 1.40 5.84
CA ALA A 18 -1.23 1.73 4.47
C ALA A 18 -0.94 0.55 3.53
N TYR A 19 -1.61 0.56 2.39
CA TYR A 19 -1.38 -0.38 1.30
C TYR A 19 -1.64 0.23 -0.07
N SER A 20 -0.96 -0.33 -1.08
CA SER A 20 -1.23 -0.16 -2.50
C SER A 20 -0.96 -1.48 -3.21
N LEU A 21 -1.99 -2.11 -3.75
CA LEU A 21 -1.91 -3.41 -4.43
C LEU A 21 -1.92 -3.18 -5.93
N MET A 22 -0.86 -3.58 -6.63
CA MET A 22 -0.73 -3.45 -8.08
C MET A 22 -0.74 -4.85 -8.72
N PRO A 23 -1.04 -4.97 -10.03
CA PRO A 23 -1.05 -6.28 -10.70
C PRO A 23 0.27 -7.05 -10.63
N ASN A 24 1.39 -6.34 -10.54
CA ASN A 24 2.74 -6.91 -10.57
C ASN A 24 3.46 -6.93 -9.21
N HIS A 25 3.03 -6.14 -8.22
CA HIS A 25 3.61 -6.10 -6.87
C HIS A 25 2.67 -5.42 -5.87
N VAL A 26 3.00 -5.51 -4.57
CA VAL A 26 2.24 -4.87 -3.49
C VAL A 26 3.19 -4.04 -2.62
N HIS A 27 2.70 -2.90 -2.13
CA HIS A 27 3.36 -2.07 -1.12
C HIS A 27 2.50 -2.06 0.15
N LEU A 28 3.12 -2.32 1.29
CA LEU A 28 2.47 -2.39 2.60
C LEU A 28 3.29 -1.62 3.62
N VAL A 29 2.61 -0.82 4.45
CA VAL A 29 3.15 -0.26 5.69
C VAL A 29 2.53 -1.05 6.82
N LEU A 30 3.37 -1.75 7.59
CA LEU A 30 2.95 -2.65 8.65
C LEU A 30 3.63 -2.25 9.96
N LYS A 31 2.86 -2.23 11.04
CA LYS A 31 3.35 -2.16 12.41
C LYS A 31 3.26 -3.55 13.02
N GLU A 32 4.39 -4.04 13.51
CA GLU A 32 4.47 -5.33 14.17
C GLU A 32 3.79 -5.26 15.55
N ILE A 33 2.90 -6.20 15.86
CA ILE A 33 2.19 -6.28 17.15
C ILE A 33 2.70 -7.45 17.99
N GLN A 34 3.15 -8.52 17.34
CA GLN A 34 3.75 -9.69 17.95
C GLN A 34 5.12 -9.93 17.33
N GLU A 35 6.07 -10.47 18.09
CA GLU A 35 7.39 -10.82 17.57
C GLU A 35 7.27 -11.69 16.31
N HIS A 36 7.96 -11.29 15.24
CA HIS A 36 7.89 -11.94 13.91
C HIS A 36 6.51 -11.89 13.24
N GLY A 37 5.59 -11.05 13.72
CA GLY A 37 4.24 -10.89 13.22
C GLY A 37 4.19 -10.48 11.75
N ILE A 38 5.12 -9.64 11.29
CA ILE A 38 5.19 -9.23 9.87
C ILE A 38 5.51 -10.43 8.98
N SER A 39 6.54 -11.20 9.32
CA SER A 39 6.93 -12.39 8.54
C SER A 39 5.78 -13.41 8.48
N LEU A 40 5.12 -13.66 9.62
CA LEU A 40 3.97 -14.57 9.68
C LEU A 40 2.77 -14.04 8.89
N PHE A 41 2.50 -12.73 8.95
CA PHE A 41 1.44 -12.10 8.17
C PHE A 41 1.69 -12.25 6.67
N MET A 42 2.88 -11.89 6.20
CA MET A 42 3.25 -11.99 4.78
C MET A 42 3.17 -13.44 4.28
N GLN A 43 3.64 -14.41 5.07
CA GLN A 43 3.51 -15.83 4.76
C GLN A 43 2.03 -16.22 4.57
N LYS A 44 1.17 -15.90 5.54
CA LYS A 44 -0.26 -16.23 5.47
C LYS A 44 -0.95 -15.61 4.25
N VAL A 45 -0.72 -14.32 4.00
CA VAL A 45 -1.34 -13.58 2.88
C VAL A 45 -0.87 -14.15 1.54
N PHE A 46 0.44 -14.32 1.34
CA PHE A 46 0.98 -14.76 0.06
C PHE A 46 0.68 -16.23 -0.23
N THR A 47 0.76 -17.10 0.78
CA THR A 47 0.36 -18.51 0.63
C THR A 47 -1.12 -18.62 0.31
N GLY A 48 -1.99 -17.95 1.08
CA GLY A 48 -3.43 -17.97 0.84
C GLY A 48 -3.81 -17.46 -0.56
N TYR A 49 -3.22 -16.34 -0.98
CA TYR A 49 -3.48 -15.79 -2.32
C TYR A 49 -2.93 -16.68 -3.43
N THR A 50 -1.74 -17.28 -3.26
CA THR A 50 -1.17 -18.23 -4.22
C THR A 50 -2.09 -19.44 -4.40
N MET A 51 -2.57 -20.02 -3.30
CA MET A 51 -3.49 -21.15 -3.34
C MET A 51 -4.78 -20.79 -4.07
N TYR A 52 -5.44 -19.69 -3.68
CA TYR A 52 -6.66 -19.20 -4.31
C TYR A 52 -6.46 -18.92 -5.81
N PHE A 53 -5.37 -18.24 -6.18
CA PHE A 53 -5.09 -17.91 -7.57
C PHE A 53 -4.83 -19.15 -8.41
N ASN A 54 -4.05 -20.10 -7.89
CA ASN A 54 -3.75 -21.35 -8.56
C ASN A 54 -5.02 -22.19 -8.77
N GLU A 55 -5.84 -22.34 -7.72
CA GLU A 55 -7.12 -23.06 -7.81
C GLU A 55 -8.06 -22.41 -8.83
N LYS A 56 -8.23 -21.08 -8.76
CA LYS A 56 -9.11 -20.34 -9.66
C LYS A 56 -8.69 -20.39 -11.13
N ASN A 57 -7.39 -20.48 -11.41
CA ASN A 57 -6.85 -20.44 -12.77
C ASN A 57 -6.31 -21.81 -13.22
N GLU A 58 -6.64 -22.90 -12.53
CA GLU A 58 -6.17 -24.26 -12.84
C GLU A 58 -4.64 -24.34 -13.01
N ARG A 59 -3.92 -23.55 -12.21
CA ARG A 59 -2.46 -23.44 -12.21
C ARG A 59 -1.85 -24.21 -11.04
N THR A 60 -0.55 -24.48 -11.15
CA THR A 60 0.27 -24.99 -10.05
C THR A 60 1.57 -24.21 -9.96
N GLY A 61 2.28 -24.35 -8.82
CA GLY A 61 3.58 -23.73 -8.59
C GLY A 61 3.51 -22.33 -7.96
N SER A 62 4.66 -21.66 -7.94
CA SER A 62 4.81 -20.33 -7.34
C SER A 62 4.06 -19.26 -8.14
N LEU A 63 3.43 -18.32 -7.43
CA LEU A 63 2.83 -17.12 -8.01
C LEU A 63 3.77 -15.91 -7.93
N PHE A 64 4.41 -15.72 -6.79
CA PHE A 64 5.32 -14.60 -6.54
C PHE A 64 6.75 -14.95 -6.99
N ALA A 65 7.46 -13.96 -7.53
CA ALA A 65 8.80 -14.13 -8.08
C ALA A 65 9.91 -14.30 -7.01
N GLY A 66 9.60 -14.11 -5.73
CA GLY A 66 10.57 -14.23 -4.64
C GLY A 66 9.97 -13.89 -3.28
N THR A 67 10.85 -13.80 -2.27
CA THR A 67 10.49 -13.36 -0.92
C THR A 67 10.15 -11.86 -0.89
N PHE A 68 9.39 -11.45 0.12
CA PHE A 68 9.15 -10.03 0.36
C PHE A 68 10.45 -9.33 0.76
N LYS A 69 10.55 -8.04 0.43
CA LYS A 69 11.60 -7.15 0.94
C LYS A 69 11.00 -6.22 1.98
N SER A 70 11.78 -5.88 3.00
CA SER A 70 11.36 -4.98 4.08
C SER A 70 12.46 -4.00 4.43
N LYS A 71 12.06 -2.77 4.76
CA LYS A 71 12.93 -1.73 5.32
C LYS A 71 12.31 -1.23 6.61
N HIS A 72 13.07 -1.19 7.70
CA HIS A 72 12.60 -0.65 8.97
C HIS A 72 12.42 0.87 8.85
N ILE A 73 11.32 1.38 9.41
CA ILE A 73 10.98 2.80 9.44
C ILE A 73 11.33 3.31 10.83
N ALA A 74 12.40 4.11 10.93
CA ALA A 74 13.01 4.46 12.20
C ALA A 74 12.43 5.73 12.86
N SER A 75 11.55 6.48 12.16
CA SER A 75 10.94 7.69 12.70
C SER A 75 9.56 7.95 12.11
N ASP A 76 8.73 8.66 12.88
CA ASP A 76 7.39 9.08 12.45
C ASP A 76 7.45 10.07 11.29
N ASP A 77 8.45 10.95 11.25
CA ASP A 77 8.64 11.87 10.12
C ASP A 77 8.93 11.12 8.82
N TYR A 78 9.78 10.07 8.88
CA TYR A 78 10.02 9.24 7.72
C TYR A 78 8.77 8.43 7.33
N LEU A 79 8.02 7.94 8.32
CA LEU A 79 6.74 7.26 8.08
C LEU A 79 5.75 8.18 7.35
N LYS A 80 5.61 9.43 7.78
CA LYS A 80 4.74 10.44 7.14
C LYS A 80 5.09 10.65 5.67
N GLN A 81 6.39 10.67 5.33
CA GLN A 81 6.87 10.78 3.95
C GLN A 81 6.63 9.51 3.12
N LEU A 82 6.67 8.33 3.75
CA LEU A 82 6.45 7.05 3.07
C LEU A 82 5.00 6.78 2.70
N ILE A 83 4.03 7.37 3.41
CA ILE A 83 2.60 7.18 3.12
C ILE A 83 2.25 7.68 1.70
N PRO A 84 2.57 8.93 1.31
CA PRO A 84 2.48 9.39 -0.07
C PRO A 84 3.16 8.45 -1.06
N TYR A 85 4.41 8.05 -0.78
CA TYR A 85 5.16 7.16 -1.65
C TYR A 85 4.40 5.85 -1.92
N VAL A 86 3.87 5.19 -0.89
CA VAL A 86 3.12 3.93 -1.02
C VAL A 86 1.86 4.13 -1.86
N HIS A 87 1.07 5.17 -1.59
CA HIS A 87 -0.17 5.43 -2.33
C HIS A 87 0.08 5.79 -3.80
N LEU A 88 1.13 6.54 -4.09
CA LEU A 88 1.42 6.99 -5.45
C LEU A 88 2.08 5.93 -6.33
N ASN A 89 2.53 4.80 -5.78
CA ASN A 89 3.12 3.73 -6.61
C ASN A 89 2.16 3.24 -7.72
N CYS A 90 0.84 3.24 -7.48
CA CYS A 90 -0.13 2.80 -8.49
C CYS A 90 -0.24 3.76 -9.68
N VAL A 91 0.31 4.98 -9.61
CA VAL A 91 0.38 5.91 -10.74
C VAL A 91 1.12 5.31 -11.92
N GLU A 92 2.11 4.44 -11.65
CA GLU A 92 2.86 3.73 -12.70
C GLU A 92 1.99 2.86 -13.60
N ILE A 93 0.82 2.41 -13.12
CA ILE A 93 -0.15 1.63 -13.92
C ILE A 93 -0.71 2.47 -15.07
N PHE A 94 -0.82 3.78 -14.89
CA PHE A 94 -1.52 4.66 -15.82
C PHE A 94 -0.70 5.79 -16.41
N ASP A 95 0.43 6.11 -15.79
CA ASP A 95 1.43 7.02 -16.33
C ASP A 95 2.83 6.46 -16.06
N PRO A 96 3.30 5.45 -16.81
CA PRO A 96 4.55 4.72 -16.49
C PRO A 96 5.81 5.59 -16.41
N LYS A 97 5.80 6.77 -17.04
CA LYS A 97 6.93 7.72 -17.05
C LYS A 97 6.84 8.80 -15.98
N TRP A 98 5.85 8.75 -15.09
CA TRP A 98 5.64 9.80 -14.09
C TRP A 98 6.83 9.96 -13.13
N LYS A 99 7.47 8.84 -12.74
CA LYS A 99 8.65 8.84 -11.84
C LYS A 99 9.88 9.50 -12.47
N THR A 100 9.96 9.57 -13.81
CA THR A 100 11.06 10.23 -14.53
C THR A 100 10.74 11.68 -14.91
N GLY A 101 9.60 12.21 -14.45
CA GLY A 101 9.12 13.54 -14.83
C GLY A 101 8.64 13.66 -16.28
N GLN A 102 8.63 12.56 -17.05
CA GLN A 102 8.21 12.53 -18.46
C GLN A 102 6.76 12.04 -18.62
N GLY A 103 6.03 11.91 -17.51
CA GLY A 103 4.63 11.53 -17.52
C GLY A 103 3.72 12.64 -18.05
N SER A 104 2.54 12.27 -18.53
CA SER A 104 1.55 13.23 -19.03
C SER A 104 0.96 14.09 -17.91
N GLY A 105 0.92 13.57 -16.67
CA GLY A 105 0.26 14.23 -15.55
C GLY A 105 -1.28 14.28 -15.65
N ALA A 106 -1.83 13.99 -16.83
CA ALA A 106 -3.24 14.14 -17.14
C ALA A 106 -4.06 13.09 -16.40
N ALA A 107 -5.10 13.55 -15.71
CA ALA A 107 -6.03 12.72 -14.94
C ALA A 107 -5.39 11.85 -13.84
N ILE A 108 -4.13 12.09 -13.43
CA ILE A 108 -3.49 11.36 -12.34
C ILE A 108 -4.34 11.46 -11.07
N HIS A 109 -4.74 12.67 -10.69
CA HIS A 109 -5.59 12.92 -9.53
C HIS A 109 -6.87 12.07 -9.56
N GLU A 110 -7.66 12.19 -10.63
CA GLU A 110 -8.93 11.48 -10.73
C GLU A 110 -8.76 9.96 -10.66
N ARG A 111 -7.75 9.43 -11.34
CA ARG A 111 -7.51 7.97 -11.38
C ARG A 111 -6.97 7.43 -10.07
N LEU A 112 -6.10 8.20 -9.42
CA LEU A 112 -5.48 7.85 -8.15
C LEU A 112 -6.52 7.79 -7.03
N GLU A 113 -7.38 8.80 -6.92
CA GLU A 113 -8.44 8.86 -5.92
C GLU A 113 -9.50 7.77 -6.13
N LYS A 114 -9.72 7.35 -7.38
CA LYS A 114 -10.64 6.27 -7.73
C LYS A 114 -10.00 4.88 -7.70
N TYR A 115 -8.71 4.75 -7.43
CA TYR A 115 -8.03 3.45 -7.46
C TYR A 115 -8.41 2.60 -6.23
N PRO A 116 -9.25 1.56 -6.39
CA PRO A 116 -9.89 0.91 -5.25
C PRO A 116 -8.94 -0.02 -4.47
N TYR A 117 -7.83 -0.40 -5.10
CA TYR A 117 -6.84 -1.35 -4.58
C TYR A 117 -5.71 -0.68 -3.79
N SER A 118 -5.91 0.58 -3.37
CA SER A 118 -5.05 1.26 -2.40
C SER A 118 -5.87 1.70 -1.19
N SER A 119 -5.18 2.10 -0.13
CA SER A 119 -5.77 2.73 1.06
C SER A 119 -5.94 4.25 0.93
N LEU A 120 -5.49 4.87 -0.16
CA LEU A 120 -5.57 6.32 -0.32
C LEU A 120 -7.00 6.88 -0.12
N PRO A 121 -8.07 6.26 -0.65
CA PRO A 121 -9.43 6.75 -0.42
C PRO A 121 -9.78 6.90 1.07
N ASP A 122 -9.24 6.03 1.93
CA ASP A 122 -9.45 6.08 3.38
C ASP A 122 -8.75 7.28 4.02
N PHE A 123 -7.57 7.66 3.52
CA PHE A 123 -6.85 8.89 3.91
C PHE A 123 -7.53 10.16 3.39
N LEU A 124 -8.29 10.06 2.31
CA LEU A 124 -9.10 11.16 1.76
C LEU A 124 -10.50 11.25 2.41
N GLY A 125 -10.81 10.40 3.40
CA GLY A 125 -12.08 10.42 4.12
C GLY A 125 -13.24 9.69 3.42
N THR A 126 -12.96 8.88 2.39
CA THR A 126 -13.97 8.05 1.72
C THR A 126 -14.47 6.96 2.67
N LYS A 127 -15.77 6.91 2.90
CA LYS A 127 -16.40 5.87 3.74
C LYS A 127 -16.57 4.57 2.95
N ARG A 128 -15.81 3.55 3.30
CA ARG A 128 -15.89 2.22 2.67
C ARG A 128 -15.53 1.08 3.63
N PRO A 129 -15.97 -0.16 3.35
CA PRO A 129 -15.70 -1.31 4.23
C PRO A 129 -14.21 -1.60 4.46
N GLU A 130 -13.35 -1.31 3.46
CA GLU A 130 -11.92 -1.58 3.49
C GLU A 130 -11.18 -0.76 4.56
N ARG A 131 -11.77 0.33 5.08
CA ARG A 131 -11.22 1.08 6.22
C ARG A 131 -10.94 0.17 7.43
N LYS A 132 -11.70 -0.91 7.58
CA LYS A 132 -11.52 -1.93 8.64
C LYS A 132 -10.25 -2.77 8.49
N LEU A 133 -9.54 -2.67 7.36
CA LEU A 133 -8.23 -3.29 7.18
C LEU A 133 -7.13 -2.46 7.85
N LEU A 134 -7.34 -1.15 7.97
CA LEU A 134 -6.35 -0.21 8.48
C LEU A 134 -6.48 -0.07 9.99
N GLY A 135 -5.33 0.02 10.66
CA GLY A 135 -5.29 0.42 12.06
C GLY A 135 -5.46 1.91 12.26
N ASP A 136 -5.77 2.30 13.48
CA ASP A 136 -6.00 3.70 13.83
C ASP A 136 -4.69 4.45 14.10
N SER A 137 -3.62 3.76 14.51
CA SER A 137 -2.37 4.43 14.92
C SER A 137 -1.71 5.20 13.78
N ILE A 138 -1.91 4.80 12.53
CA ILE A 138 -1.41 5.56 11.38
C ILE A 138 -2.12 6.91 11.19
N PHE A 139 -3.41 7.00 11.50
CA PHE A 139 -4.19 8.23 11.36
C PHE A 139 -3.89 9.21 12.49
N GLU A 140 -3.55 8.69 13.68
CA GLU A 140 -3.13 9.48 14.84
C GLU A 140 -1.81 10.24 14.61
N LEU A 141 -0.98 9.81 13.65
CA LEU A 141 0.26 10.52 13.31
C LEU A 141 0.03 11.85 12.59
N PHE A 142 -1.14 12.04 11.98
CA PHE A 142 -1.42 13.20 11.14
C PHE A 142 -2.36 14.18 11.85
N ASP A 143 -1.86 15.39 12.15
CA ASP A 143 -2.72 16.50 12.62
C ASP A 143 -3.80 16.84 11.58
N ARG A 144 -3.43 16.71 10.31
CA ARG A 144 -4.30 16.80 9.13
C ARG A 144 -3.86 15.76 8.12
N LEU A 145 -4.83 15.02 7.59
CA LEU A 145 -4.55 14.06 6.52
C LEU A 145 -4.04 14.78 5.26
N PRO A 146 -3.00 14.24 4.61
CA PRO A 146 -2.44 14.86 3.42
C PRO A 146 -3.45 14.79 2.28
N ASN A 147 -3.50 15.83 1.45
CA ASN A 147 -4.32 15.80 0.24
C ASN A 147 -3.50 15.31 -0.96
N THR A 148 -4.19 14.80 -1.99
CA THR A 148 -3.56 14.20 -3.17
C THR A 148 -2.58 15.13 -3.88
N ARG A 149 -2.80 16.46 -3.85
CA ARG A 149 -1.89 17.44 -4.48
C ARG A 149 -0.58 17.55 -3.70
N GLU A 150 -0.64 17.73 -2.39
CA GLU A 150 0.55 17.77 -1.52
C GLU A 150 1.37 16.48 -1.69
N MET A 151 0.70 15.31 -1.65
CA MET A 151 1.36 14.02 -1.84
C MET A 151 2.13 13.94 -3.16
N LEU A 152 1.52 14.42 -4.26
CA LEU A 152 2.13 14.40 -5.60
C LEU A 152 3.29 15.38 -5.73
N GLU A 153 3.21 16.56 -5.11
CA GLU A 153 4.28 17.56 -5.10
C GLU A 153 5.50 17.04 -4.33
N ASP A 154 5.30 16.62 -3.08
CA ASP A 154 6.36 16.08 -2.21
C ASP A 154 7.05 14.85 -2.84
N SER A 155 6.25 14.00 -3.49
CA SER A 155 6.79 12.77 -4.07
C SER A 155 7.60 13.01 -5.33
N LYS A 156 7.29 14.04 -6.14
CA LYS A 156 8.14 14.40 -7.29
C LYS A 156 9.55 14.76 -6.81
N GLU A 157 9.66 15.54 -5.75
CA GLU A 157 10.96 15.90 -5.16
C GLU A 157 11.70 14.65 -4.66
N TYR A 158 10.99 13.74 -3.98
CA TYR A 158 11.56 12.49 -3.48
C TYR A 158 12.03 11.51 -4.58
N TYR A 159 11.26 11.33 -5.66
CA TYR A 159 11.67 10.48 -6.77
C TYR A 159 12.85 11.07 -7.54
N ILE A 160 12.91 12.40 -7.67
CA ILE A 160 14.06 13.10 -8.25
C ILE A 160 15.32 12.88 -7.39
N SER A 161 15.22 13.00 -6.07
CA SER A 161 16.38 12.77 -5.19
C SER A 161 16.88 11.31 -5.24
N LEU A 162 15.99 10.33 -5.30
CA LEU A 162 16.38 8.92 -5.48
C LEU A 162 17.04 8.64 -6.82
N SER A 163 16.68 9.37 -7.88
CA SER A 163 17.26 9.19 -9.22
C SER A 163 18.64 9.84 -9.39
N THR A 164 19.04 10.72 -8.47
CA THR A 164 20.35 11.39 -8.47
C THR A 164 21.39 10.67 -7.60
N GLU A 165 20.99 9.65 -6.85
CA GLU A 165 21.86 8.80 -6.03
C GLU A 165 22.31 7.50 -6.75
N VAL A 166 22.06 7.36 -8.06
CA VAL A 166 22.45 6.20 -8.89
C VAL A 166 23.48 6.58 -9.94
#